data_AF-A0A966MJI7-F1
#
_entry.id   AF-A0A966MJI7-F1
#
_cell.length_a   1.000
_cell.length_b   1.000
_cell.length_c   1.000
_cell.angle_alpha   90.00
_cell.angle_beta   90.00
_cell.angle_gamma   90.00
#
_symmetry.space_group_name_H-M   'P 1'
#
loop_
_entity.id
_entity.type
_entity.pdbx_description
1 polymer ?
#
loop_
_entity_poly.entity_id
_entity_poly.type
_entity_poly.pdbx_seq_one_letter_code
_entity_poly.pdbx_strand_id
1 'polypeptide(L)'
;MYLEKIDITDQLPRAHGALHLKSAGKSKIRNLFQQGSTKALFPRKVNGLECVVINTSGGLTGGDKFSNIVECEDQSKLTVTTQGCERIYKSNDGSAAIVENKIVLKNTASIYWLPQETIVFDQGKIKRELKVSLSSEAEALIVEPVIFGRLAMGETNISGCFDDTIEVCVDGKIIFLDKTRLSGNISKLLKRPAVAAGGSATAIIIFKSKRAKLLLNRFKDHLNTYSGVSLIKD
;
A
#
# COMPACT_ATOMS: atom_id res chain seq x y z
N MET A 1 38.69 23.42 -16.89
CA MET A 1 37.85 22.33 -16.38
C MET A 1 37.68 22.58 -14.89
N TYR A 2 36.57 23.19 -14.48
CA TYR A 2 36.31 23.47 -13.07
C TYR A 2 35.74 22.20 -12.44
N LEU A 3 36.56 21.51 -11.66
CA LEU A 3 36.10 20.45 -10.76
C LEU A 3 35.80 21.13 -9.43
N GLU A 4 34.52 21.44 -9.19
CA GLU A 4 34.09 21.84 -7.85
C GLU A 4 34.33 20.69 -6.87
N LYS A 5 34.76 21.02 -5.65
CA LYS A 5 34.84 20.05 -4.57
C LYS A 5 33.42 19.55 -4.29
N ILE A 6 33.22 18.24 -4.39
CA ILE A 6 32.00 17.62 -3.88
C ILE A 6 32.06 17.74 -2.37
N ASP A 7 31.16 18.53 -1.78
CA ASP A 7 30.94 18.51 -0.34
C ASP A 7 30.44 17.12 0.06
N ILE A 8 31.32 16.33 0.65
CA ILE A 8 30.98 15.03 1.20
C ILE A 8 30.25 15.31 2.52
N THR A 9 28.93 15.22 2.49
CA THR A 9 28.13 15.18 3.71
C THR A 9 28.05 13.74 4.20
N ASP A 10 28.22 13.52 5.51
CA ASP A 10 28.06 12.19 6.14
C ASP A 10 26.60 11.70 6.13
N GLN A 11 25.65 12.55 5.68
CA GLN A 11 24.26 12.18 5.53
C GLN A 11 24.03 11.45 4.20
N LEU A 12 23.71 10.17 4.32
CA LEU A 12 23.22 9.38 3.20
C LEU A 12 21.99 10.06 2.55
N PRO A 13 21.89 10.11 1.21
CA PRO A 13 20.73 10.67 0.53
C PRO A 13 19.45 9.91 0.90
N ARG A 14 18.31 10.61 0.90
CA ARG A 14 16.99 10.04 1.17
C ARG A 14 16.10 10.17 -0.04
N ALA A 15 15.39 9.09 -0.35
CA ALA A 15 14.42 9.07 -1.42
C ALA A 15 13.14 9.78 -0.97
N HIS A 16 12.71 10.72 -1.80
CA HIS A 16 11.41 11.35 -1.68
C HIS A 16 10.58 11.05 -2.92
N GLY A 17 9.29 10.83 -2.73
CA GLY A 17 8.37 10.57 -3.83
C GLY A 17 7.00 11.16 -3.55
N ALA A 18 6.38 11.75 -4.58
CA ALA A 18 4.99 12.18 -4.48
C ALA A 18 4.23 11.86 -5.76
N LEU A 19 2.97 11.48 -5.61
CA LEU A 19 2.00 11.32 -6.69
C LEU A 19 0.69 11.98 -6.29
N HIS A 20 0.12 12.79 -7.17
CA HIS A 20 -1.28 13.20 -7.08
C HIS A 20 -1.96 12.91 -8.41
N LEU A 21 -2.79 11.87 -8.42
CA LEU A 21 -3.56 11.45 -9.58
C LEU A 21 -5.04 11.74 -9.33
N LYS A 22 -5.67 12.47 -10.25
CA LYS A 22 -7.11 12.68 -10.27
C LYS A 22 -7.70 12.15 -11.57
N SER A 23 -8.69 11.28 -11.46
CA SER A 23 -9.45 10.76 -12.61
C SER A 23 -10.87 11.30 -12.63
N ALA A 24 -11.41 11.52 -13.83
CA ALA A 24 -12.75 12.10 -14.03
C ALA A 24 -13.43 11.63 -15.33
N GLY A 25 -14.73 11.91 -15.45
CA GLY A 25 -15.53 11.60 -16.64
C GLY A 25 -15.48 10.11 -16.99
N LYS A 26 -15.21 9.79 -18.27
CA LYS A 26 -14.99 8.40 -18.74
C LYS A 26 -13.61 7.86 -18.33
N SER A 27 -13.25 7.99 -17.05
CA SER A 27 -11.99 7.53 -16.46
C SER A 27 -10.76 8.07 -17.19
N LYS A 28 -10.68 9.40 -17.32
CA LYS A 28 -9.53 10.09 -17.91
C LYS A 28 -8.74 10.80 -16.83
N ILE A 29 -7.44 10.99 -17.06
CA ILE A 29 -6.57 11.78 -16.20
C ILE A 29 -7.04 13.24 -16.27
N ARG A 30 -7.50 13.78 -15.14
CA ARG A 30 -7.88 15.18 -14.98
C ARG A 30 -6.75 16.01 -14.41
N ASN A 31 -5.98 15.43 -13.49
CA ASN A 31 -4.76 15.99 -12.93
C ASN A 31 -3.73 14.88 -12.72
N LEU A 32 -2.47 15.20 -12.96
CA LEU A 32 -1.33 14.33 -12.66
C LEU A 32 -0.16 15.19 -12.21
N PHE A 33 0.24 15.01 -10.96
CA PHE A 33 1.51 15.51 -10.45
C PHE A 33 2.35 14.33 -9.97
N GLN A 34 3.65 14.37 -10.26
CA GLN A 34 4.60 13.38 -9.77
C GLN A 34 5.94 14.04 -9.46
N GLN A 35 6.62 13.58 -8.41
CA GLN A 35 7.88 14.15 -7.96
C GLN A 35 8.85 13.08 -7.46
N GLY A 36 10.14 13.37 -7.58
CA GLY A 36 11.21 12.58 -7.00
C GLY A 36 11.23 11.18 -7.58
N SER A 37 11.29 10.18 -6.70
CA SER A 37 11.37 8.76 -7.08
C SER A 37 10.02 8.15 -7.47
N THR A 38 8.90 8.87 -7.31
CA THR A 38 7.59 8.37 -7.77
C THR A 38 7.35 8.70 -9.24
N LYS A 39 6.93 7.70 -10.01
CA LYS A 39 6.44 7.84 -11.39
C LYS A 39 5.13 7.07 -11.56
N ALA A 40 4.29 7.53 -12.49
CA ALA A 40 3.06 6.84 -12.88
C ALA A 40 3.07 6.52 -14.38
N LEU A 41 2.81 5.27 -14.72
CA LEU A 41 2.60 4.82 -16.10
C LEU A 41 1.14 4.46 -16.32
N PHE A 42 0.64 4.70 -17.53
CA PHE A 42 -0.77 4.50 -17.89
C PHE A 42 -0.91 3.58 -19.11
N PRO A 43 -0.94 2.25 -18.90
CA PRO A 43 -1.27 1.30 -19.95
C PRO A 43 -2.61 1.63 -20.60
N ARG A 44 -2.73 1.40 -21.92
CA ARG A 44 -3.99 1.61 -22.63
C ARG A 44 -4.99 0.53 -22.23
N LYS A 45 -6.13 0.94 -21.67
CA LYS A 45 -7.28 0.07 -21.42
C LYS A 45 -8.48 0.51 -22.25
N VAL A 46 -9.30 -0.47 -22.63
CA VAL A 46 -10.59 -0.25 -23.30
C VAL A 46 -11.58 0.42 -22.34
N ASN A 47 -11.58 0.01 -21.07
CA ASN A 47 -12.47 0.51 -20.02
C ASN A 47 -11.69 0.89 -18.76
N GLY A 48 -11.96 2.08 -18.22
CA GLY A 48 -11.30 2.59 -17.02
C GLY A 48 -9.92 3.19 -17.29
N LEU A 49 -9.30 3.69 -16.22
CA LEU A 49 -7.91 4.12 -16.17
C LEU A 49 -7.11 3.08 -15.38
N GLU A 50 -5.89 2.80 -15.80
CA GLU A 50 -4.92 2.03 -15.02
C GLU A 50 -3.69 2.87 -14.78
N CYS A 51 -3.29 2.95 -13.52
CA CYS A 51 -2.09 3.63 -13.06
C CYS A 51 -1.16 2.59 -12.46
N VAL A 52 0.00 2.42 -13.08
CA VAL A 52 1.11 1.63 -12.53
C VAL A 52 2.07 2.61 -11.86
N VAL A 53 2.09 2.60 -10.53
CA VAL A 53 2.99 3.41 -9.72
C VAL A 53 4.36 2.73 -9.67
N ILE A 54 5.40 3.52 -9.87
CA ILE A 54 6.80 3.07 -9.88
C ILE A 54 7.56 3.88 -8.84
N ASN A 55 8.19 3.16 -7.92
CA ASN A 55 9.26 3.71 -7.10
C ASN A 55 10.61 3.48 -7.79
N THR A 56 11.22 4.54 -8.32
CA THR A 56 12.50 4.46 -9.05
C THR A 56 13.72 4.36 -8.13
N SER A 57 13.56 4.42 -6.80
CA SER A 57 14.68 4.16 -5.86
C SER A 57 14.97 2.67 -5.68
N GLY A 58 14.08 1.78 -6.14
CA GLY A 58 14.26 0.32 -6.03
C GLY A 58 13.97 -0.27 -4.63
N GLY A 59 13.37 0.54 -3.76
CA GLY A 59 12.93 0.22 -2.40
C GLY A 59 13.16 1.39 -1.44
N LEU A 60 12.81 1.20 -0.17
CA LEU A 60 12.84 2.22 0.86
C LEU A 60 13.83 1.86 1.97
N THR A 61 14.55 2.85 2.49
CA THR A 61 15.34 2.74 3.71
C THR A 61 14.91 3.80 4.73
N GLY A 62 15.47 3.76 5.94
CA GLY A 62 15.16 4.70 7.01
C GLY A 62 15.31 6.15 6.54
N GLY A 63 14.26 6.95 6.76
CA GLY A 63 14.24 8.38 6.46
C GLY A 63 13.64 8.73 5.10
N ASP A 64 13.41 7.74 4.22
CA ASP A 64 12.70 7.94 2.96
C ASP A 64 11.24 8.34 3.20
N LYS A 65 10.66 9.15 2.31
CA LYS A 65 9.28 9.65 2.45
C LYS A 65 8.52 9.64 1.13
N PHE A 66 7.39 8.96 1.12
CA PHE A 66 6.51 8.84 -0.05
C PHE A 66 5.08 9.24 0.30
N SER A 67 4.47 10.10 -0.53
CA SER A 67 3.09 10.54 -0.35
C SER A 67 2.30 10.43 -1.65
N ASN A 68 1.27 9.59 -1.67
CA ASN A 68 0.46 9.35 -2.85
C ASN A 68 -1.00 9.70 -2.57
N ILE A 69 -1.59 10.55 -3.41
CA ILE A 69 -2.98 10.94 -3.37
C ILE A 69 -3.65 10.50 -4.66
N VAL A 70 -4.70 9.71 -4.53
CA VAL A 70 -5.51 9.21 -5.65
C VAL A 70 -6.96 9.66 -5.46
N GLU A 71 -7.47 10.41 -6.43
CA GLU A 71 -8.85 10.91 -6.43
C GLU A 71 -9.62 10.38 -7.64
N CYS A 72 -10.81 9.86 -7.39
CA CYS A 72 -11.75 9.42 -8.41
C CYS A 72 -13.01 10.30 -8.31
N GLU A 73 -13.26 11.13 -9.33
CA GLU A 73 -14.52 11.86 -9.45
C GLU A 73 -15.66 10.92 -9.87
N ASP A 74 -16.87 11.47 -9.91
CA ASP A 74 -18.08 10.70 -10.20
C ASP A 74 -17.93 9.82 -11.45
N GLN A 75 -18.48 8.61 -11.36
CA GLN A 75 -18.49 7.57 -12.40
C GLN A 75 -17.12 7.11 -12.91
N SER A 76 -16.01 7.65 -12.41
CA SER A 76 -14.67 7.23 -12.82
C SER A 76 -14.31 5.86 -12.25
N LYS A 77 -13.55 5.08 -13.02
CA LYS A 77 -13.08 3.74 -12.70
C LYS A 77 -11.57 3.71 -12.82
N LEU A 78 -10.88 3.44 -11.72
CA LEU A 78 -9.43 3.46 -11.67
C LEU A 78 -8.89 2.15 -11.10
N THR A 79 -7.88 1.58 -11.74
CA THR A 79 -7.02 0.56 -11.14
C THR A 79 -5.69 1.21 -10.81
N VAL A 80 -5.23 1.06 -9.57
CA VAL A 80 -3.88 1.48 -9.16
C VAL A 80 -3.14 0.24 -8.72
N THR A 81 -1.97 0.01 -9.29
CA THR A 81 -1.07 -1.09 -8.93
C THR A 81 0.36 -0.58 -8.92
N THR A 82 1.30 -1.40 -8.46
CA THR A 82 2.74 -1.11 -8.55
C THR A 82 3.41 -2.04 -9.55
N GLN A 83 4.51 -1.58 -10.15
CA GLN A 83 5.25 -2.38 -11.13
C GLN A 83 5.98 -3.59 -10.51
N GLY A 84 6.22 -3.56 -9.20
CA GLY A 84 6.86 -4.63 -8.46
C GLY A 84 6.65 -4.47 -6.96
N CYS A 85 7.11 -5.47 -6.20
CA CYS A 85 7.08 -5.45 -4.75
C CYS A 85 7.90 -4.26 -4.21
N GLU A 86 7.36 -3.58 -3.20
CA GLU A 86 8.11 -2.57 -2.45
C GLU A 86 9.05 -3.29 -1.48
N ARG A 87 10.31 -2.85 -1.38
CA ARG A 87 11.32 -3.49 -0.53
C ARG A 87 11.71 -2.56 0.60
N ILE A 88 11.60 -3.00 1.84
CA ILE A 88 12.02 -2.21 3.00
C ILE A 88 13.39 -2.70 3.46
N TYR A 89 14.42 -1.96 3.09
CA TYR A 89 15.81 -2.23 3.43
C TYR A 89 16.11 -1.86 4.88
N LYS A 90 17.25 -2.38 5.36
CA LYS A 90 17.83 -2.03 6.66
C LYS A 90 17.87 -0.51 6.86
N SER A 91 17.40 -0.06 8.02
CA SER A 91 17.58 1.31 8.49
C SER A 91 18.85 1.42 9.36
N ASN A 92 19.85 2.13 8.87
CA ASN A 92 21.15 2.29 9.57
C ASN A 92 21.12 3.33 10.69
N ASP A 93 20.37 4.42 10.50
CA ASP A 93 20.25 5.52 11.47
C ASP A 93 19.10 5.29 12.48
N GLY A 94 18.40 4.16 12.34
CA GLY A 94 17.30 3.76 13.20
C GLY A 94 15.96 4.42 12.88
N SER A 95 15.90 5.35 11.92
CA SER A 95 14.66 5.98 11.44
C SER A 95 13.79 5.01 10.62
N ALA A 96 12.51 5.32 10.46
CA ALA A 96 11.62 4.55 9.59
C ALA A 96 11.47 5.24 8.23
N ALA A 97 11.30 4.45 7.17
CA ALA A 97 10.67 4.94 5.94
C ALA A 97 9.22 5.33 6.24
N ILE A 98 8.73 6.41 5.63
CA ILE A 98 7.35 6.89 5.78
C ILE A 98 6.62 6.78 4.44
N VAL A 99 5.48 6.09 4.43
CA VAL A 99 4.63 5.99 3.23
C VAL A 99 3.20 6.39 3.58
N GLU A 100 2.66 7.38 2.90
CA GLU A 100 1.30 7.88 3.12
C GLU A 100 0.52 7.76 1.82
N ASN A 101 -0.53 6.94 1.83
CA ASN A 101 -1.44 6.76 0.70
C ASN A 101 -2.82 7.29 1.09
N LYS A 102 -3.37 8.17 0.26
CA LYS A 102 -4.73 8.70 0.42
C LYS A 102 -5.54 8.42 -0.83
N ILE A 103 -6.71 7.81 -0.65
CA ILE A 103 -7.66 7.52 -1.72
C ILE A 103 -8.97 8.25 -1.43
N VAL A 104 -9.52 8.95 -2.41
CA VAL A 104 -10.81 9.63 -2.32
C VAL A 104 -11.71 9.24 -3.48
N LEU A 105 -12.88 8.67 -3.19
CA LEU A 105 -13.87 8.25 -4.19
C LEU A 105 -15.17 9.05 -4.02
N LYS A 106 -15.58 9.77 -5.06
CA LYS A 106 -16.81 10.56 -5.06
C LYS A 106 -17.96 9.80 -5.72
N ASN A 107 -19.18 10.00 -5.21
CA ASN A 107 -20.42 9.49 -5.80
C ASN A 107 -20.31 8.00 -6.19
N THR A 108 -20.55 7.62 -7.45
CA THR A 108 -20.52 6.22 -7.91
C THR A 108 -19.14 5.81 -8.47
N ALA A 109 -18.06 6.49 -8.08
CA ALA A 109 -16.70 6.13 -8.51
C ALA A 109 -16.29 4.74 -8.02
N SER A 110 -15.34 4.12 -8.71
CA SER A 110 -14.79 2.82 -8.30
C SER A 110 -13.27 2.76 -8.40
N ILE A 111 -12.66 2.06 -7.44
CA ILE A 111 -11.22 1.80 -7.45
C ILE A 111 -10.88 0.33 -7.21
N TYR A 112 -9.87 -0.15 -7.90
CA TYR A 112 -9.11 -1.34 -7.56
C TYR A 112 -7.70 -0.91 -7.13
N TRP A 113 -7.44 -0.89 -5.83
CA TRP A 113 -6.13 -0.65 -5.25
C TRP A 113 -5.44 -2.00 -5.02
N LEU A 114 -4.52 -2.32 -5.92
CA LEU A 114 -3.88 -3.63 -6.07
C LEU A 114 -2.35 -3.50 -6.16
N PRO A 115 -1.67 -2.85 -5.19
CA PRO A 115 -0.21 -2.86 -5.16
C PRO A 115 0.32 -4.30 -5.06
N GLN A 116 1.53 -4.50 -5.56
CA GLN A 116 2.31 -5.71 -5.25
C GLN A 116 2.73 -5.69 -3.77
N GLU A 117 3.33 -6.78 -3.30
CA GLU A 117 3.66 -6.96 -1.89
C GLU A 117 4.65 -5.94 -1.35
N THR A 118 4.48 -5.54 -0.10
CA THR A 118 5.56 -4.91 0.67
C THR A 118 6.40 -6.01 1.33
N ILE A 119 7.68 -6.10 1.00
CA ILE A 119 8.61 -7.07 1.58
C ILE A 119 9.51 -6.37 2.59
N VAL A 120 9.39 -6.73 3.87
CA VAL A 120 10.20 -6.19 4.95
C VAL A 120 11.45 -7.05 5.14
N PHE A 121 12.64 -6.50 4.89
CA PHE A 121 13.90 -7.24 5.06
C PHE A 121 14.38 -7.17 6.52
N ASP A 122 15.43 -7.92 6.86
CA ASP A 122 16.04 -7.78 8.18
C ASP A 122 16.51 -6.34 8.45
N GLN A 123 16.21 -5.88 9.66
CA GLN A 123 16.42 -4.53 10.16
C GLN A 123 15.66 -3.43 9.38
N GLY A 124 14.67 -3.83 8.57
CA GLY A 124 13.73 -2.92 7.92
C GLY A 124 12.89 -2.16 8.94
N LYS A 125 12.70 -0.85 8.70
CA LYS A 125 11.84 0.00 9.51
C LYS A 125 10.94 0.83 8.62
N ILE A 126 9.63 0.64 8.75
CA ILE A 126 8.62 1.38 8.00
C ILE A 126 7.47 1.78 8.92
N LYS A 127 6.97 3.00 8.70
CA LYS A 127 5.65 3.43 9.10
C LYS A 127 4.86 3.77 7.84
N ARG A 128 3.72 3.12 7.64
CA ARG A 128 2.86 3.37 6.49
C ARG A 128 1.41 3.58 6.90
N GLU A 129 0.72 4.38 6.10
CA GLU A 129 -0.68 4.71 6.31
C GLU A 129 -1.43 4.64 4.97
N LEU A 130 -2.58 3.96 4.97
CA LEU A 130 -3.56 4.01 3.90
C LEU A 130 -4.87 4.59 4.44
N LYS A 131 -5.26 5.76 3.94
CA LYS A 131 -6.54 6.40 4.24
C LYS A 131 -7.44 6.39 3.02
N VAL A 132 -8.58 5.73 3.13
CA VAL A 132 -9.58 5.63 2.06
C VAL A 132 -10.85 6.36 2.50
N SER A 133 -11.21 7.41 1.80
CA SER A 133 -12.47 8.14 1.98
C SER A 133 -13.36 7.92 0.77
N LEU A 134 -14.54 7.36 0.98
CA LEU A 134 -15.44 7.04 -0.12
C LEU A 134 -16.88 7.43 0.16
N SER A 135 -17.61 7.76 -0.91
CA SER A 135 -19.07 7.91 -0.85
C SER A 135 -19.75 6.56 -0.56
N SER A 136 -20.91 6.58 0.09
CA SER A 136 -21.80 5.40 0.22
C SER A 136 -22.14 4.73 -1.12
N GLU A 137 -22.09 5.45 -2.23
CA GLU A 137 -22.36 4.92 -3.57
C GLU A 137 -21.13 4.36 -4.30
N ALA A 138 -19.91 4.64 -3.81
CA ALA A 138 -18.67 4.21 -4.46
C ALA A 138 -18.39 2.70 -4.30
N GLU A 139 -17.52 2.13 -5.13
CA GLU A 139 -17.01 0.76 -4.93
C GLU A 139 -15.49 0.74 -4.76
N ALA A 140 -14.98 -0.12 -3.89
CA ALA A 140 -13.54 -0.26 -3.68
C ALA A 140 -13.17 -1.73 -3.45
N LEU A 141 -12.13 -2.17 -4.14
CA LEU A 141 -11.33 -3.34 -3.75
C LEU A 141 -9.96 -2.84 -3.35
N ILE A 142 -9.54 -3.13 -2.13
CA ILE A 142 -8.25 -2.76 -1.57
C ILE A 142 -7.56 -4.05 -1.16
N VAL A 143 -6.34 -4.24 -1.65
CA VAL A 143 -5.49 -5.39 -1.32
C VAL A 143 -4.17 -4.85 -0.78
N GLU A 144 -3.81 -5.24 0.44
CA GLU A 144 -2.58 -4.83 1.10
C GLU A 144 -1.80 -6.07 1.54
N PRO A 145 -0.95 -6.63 0.66
CA PRO A 145 -0.15 -7.80 0.98
C PRO A 145 1.24 -7.43 1.51
N VAL A 146 1.69 -8.16 2.52
CA VAL A 146 2.96 -7.93 3.22
C VAL A 146 3.68 -9.26 3.40
N ILE A 147 4.99 -9.26 3.13
CA ILE A 147 5.89 -10.40 3.34
C ILE A 147 6.99 -9.97 4.33
N PHE A 148 7.27 -10.83 5.30
CA PHE A 148 8.31 -10.62 6.30
C PHE A 148 9.52 -11.52 6.00
N GLY A 149 10.56 -10.89 5.44
CA GLY A 149 11.80 -11.52 5.03
C GLY A 149 11.86 -11.88 3.54
N ARG A 150 13.07 -11.95 2.98
CA ARG A 150 13.33 -12.47 1.63
C ARG A 150 13.26 -13.99 1.63
N LEU A 151 12.05 -14.54 1.70
CA LEU A 151 11.81 -15.98 1.84
C LEU A 151 12.51 -16.82 0.77
N ALA A 152 12.48 -16.37 -0.50
CA ALA A 152 13.16 -17.05 -1.60
C ALA A 152 14.70 -17.04 -1.49
N MET A 153 15.27 -16.12 -0.71
CA MET A 153 16.70 -16.02 -0.41
C MET A 153 17.06 -16.66 0.94
N GLY A 154 16.12 -17.34 1.61
CA GLY A 154 16.34 -17.95 2.92
C GLY A 154 16.34 -16.99 4.11
N GLU A 155 16.05 -15.70 3.91
CA GLU A 155 15.92 -14.74 5.00
C GLU A 155 14.53 -14.89 5.66
N THR A 156 14.46 -15.72 6.69
CA THR A 156 13.22 -16.04 7.42
C THR A 156 13.23 -15.53 8.87
N ASN A 157 14.41 -15.15 9.40
CA ASN A 157 14.59 -14.65 10.76
C ASN A 157 14.96 -13.16 10.73
N ILE A 158 13.96 -12.29 10.84
CA ILE A 158 14.11 -10.84 10.74
C ILE A 158 13.75 -10.14 12.05
N SER A 159 14.45 -9.05 12.32
CA SER A 159 14.08 -8.04 13.33
C SER A 159 13.85 -6.70 12.66
N GLY A 160 13.00 -5.82 13.22
CA GLY A 160 12.70 -4.55 12.58
C GLY A 160 11.56 -3.79 13.23
N CYS A 161 10.96 -2.88 12.48
CA CYS A 161 9.72 -2.20 12.85
C CYS A 161 8.78 -2.11 11.65
N PHE A 162 7.58 -2.64 11.80
CA PHE A 162 6.48 -2.50 10.86
C PHE A 162 5.33 -1.85 11.60
N ASP A 163 4.99 -0.62 11.24
CA ASP A 163 3.88 0.16 11.79
C ASP A 163 2.93 0.50 10.62
N ASP A 164 1.79 -0.16 10.57
CA ASP A 164 0.82 -0.07 9.47
C ASP A 164 -0.53 0.40 10.00
N THR A 165 -1.16 1.29 9.26
CA THR A 165 -2.52 1.77 9.54
C THR A 165 -3.33 1.77 8.25
N ILE A 166 -4.46 1.08 8.26
CA ILE A 166 -5.44 1.12 7.18
C ILE A 166 -6.74 1.68 7.75
N GLU A 167 -7.17 2.84 7.28
CA GLU A 167 -8.41 3.50 7.69
C GLU A 167 -9.34 3.64 6.49
N VAL A 168 -10.58 3.18 6.63
CA VAL A 168 -11.62 3.30 5.61
C VAL A 168 -12.82 4.04 6.17
N CYS A 169 -13.16 5.14 5.51
CA CYS A 169 -14.26 6.04 5.86
C CYS A 169 -15.32 6.03 4.75
N VAL A 170 -16.59 5.89 5.14
CA VAL A 170 -17.76 6.09 4.27
C VAL A 170 -18.53 7.30 4.74
N ASP A 171 -18.73 8.28 3.86
CA ASP A 171 -19.45 9.54 4.15
C ASP A 171 -18.99 10.20 5.46
N GLY A 172 -17.67 10.26 5.67
CA GLY A 172 -17.03 10.86 6.84
C GLY A 172 -17.02 10.00 8.10
N LYS A 173 -17.56 8.77 8.08
CA LYS A 173 -17.57 7.84 9.22
C LYS A 173 -16.59 6.71 9.00
N ILE A 174 -15.68 6.46 9.96
CA ILE A 174 -14.79 5.29 9.95
C ILE A 174 -15.65 4.02 10.02
N ILE A 175 -15.52 3.15 9.02
CA ILE A 175 -16.19 1.85 8.97
C ILE A 175 -15.23 0.68 9.20
N PHE A 176 -13.93 0.88 8.98
CA PHE A 176 -12.88 -0.09 9.20
C PHE A 176 -11.60 0.62 9.58
N LEU A 177 -10.91 0.07 10.59
CA LEU A 177 -9.60 0.51 11.02
C LEU A 177 -8.77 -0.71 11.40
N ASP A 178 -7.66 -0.92 10.70
CA ASP A 178 -6.60 -1.82 11.12
C ASP A 178 -5.39 -0.99 11.57
N LYS A 179 -4.79 -1.41 12.69
CA LYS A 179 -3.51 -0.87 13.16
C LYS A 179 -2.62 -2.03 13.58
N THR A 180 -1.62 -2.32 12.76
CA THR A 180 -0.70 -3.42 12.97
C THR A 180 0.68 -2.87 13.33
N ARG A 181 1.20 -3.25 14.51
CA ARG A 181 2.56 -2.89 14.92
C ARG A 181 3.36 -4.11 15.33
N LEU A 182 4.45 -4.37 14.61
CA LEU A 182 5.45 -5.39 14.92
C LEU A 182 6.80 -4.71 15.14
N SER A 183 7.46 -4.94 16.28
CA SER A 183 8.73 -4.30 16.62
C SER A 183 9.66 -5.27 17.35
N GLY A 184 10.96 -5.16 17.11
CA GLY A 184 11.96 -6.07 17.64
C GLY A 184 12.06 -7.33 16.78
N ASN A 185 12.10 -8.51 17.40
CA ASN A 185 12.20 -9.78 16.68
C ASN A 185 10.84 -10.16 16.06
N ILE A 186 10.60 -9.70 14.83
CA ILE A 186 9.36 -9.89 14.08
C ILE A 186 9.10 -11.38 13.84
N SER A 187 10.11 -12.16 13.45
CA SER A 187 9.93 -13.59 13.20
C SER A 187 9.47 -14.37 14.44
N LYS A 188 9.93 -14.00 15.64
CA LYS A 188 9.42 -14.56 16.90
C LYS A 188 7.97 -14.16 17.17
N LEU A 189 7.58 -12.94 16.83
CA LEU A 189 6.19 -12.49 16.97
C LEU A 189 5.26 -13.26 16.02
N LEU A 190 5.65 -13.45 14.76
CA LEU A 190 4.86 -14.16 13.75
C LEU A 190 4.61 -15.63 14.09
N LYS A 191 5.52 -16.27 14.83
CA LYS A 191 5.33 -17.65 15.35
C LYS A 191 4.18 -17.79 16.35
N ARG A 192 3.69 -16.68 16.93
CA ARG A 192 2.57 -16.72 17.88
C ARG A 192 1.27 -17.06 17.12
N PRO A 193 0.47 -18.03 17.59
CA PRO A 193 -0.77 -18.43 16.93
C PRO A 193 -1.73 -17.27 16.64
N ALA A 194 -1.90 -16.35 17.58
CA ALA A 194 -2.80 -15.20 17.45
C ALA A 194 -2.26 -14.05 16.57
N VAL A 195 -1.03 -14.16 16.03
CA VAL A 195 -0.42 -13.15 15.15
C VAL A 195 -0.45 -13.65 13.71
N ALA A 196 0.29 -14.71 13.41
CA ALA A 196 0.34 -15.29 12.07
C ALA A 196 0.46 -16.83 12.08
N ALA A 197 0.48 -17.46 13.26
CA ALA A 197 0.64 -18.91 13.42
C ALA A 197 1.83 -19.51 12.62
N GLY A 198 2.94 -18.76 12.55
CA GLY A 198 4.13 -19.14 11.81
C GLY A 198 4.17 -18.68 10.34
N GLY A 199 3.09 -18.08 9.84
CA GLY A 199 3.06 -17.47 8.51
C GLY A 199 3.99 -16.25 8.42
N SER A 200 4.64 -16.10 7.27
CA SER A 200 5.52 -14.96 6.95
C SER A 200 4.97 -14.06 5.83
N ALA A 201 3.75 -14.34 5.37
CA ALA A 201 3.03 -13.54 4.41
C ALA A 201 1.59 -13.34 4.88
N THR A 202 1.09 -12.12 4.79
CA THR A 202 -0.25 -11.74 5.21
C THR A 202 -0.87 -10.81 4.17
N ALA A 203 -2.18 -10.81 4.03
CA ALA A 203 -2.88 -9.83 3.20
C ALA A 203 -4.17 -9.38 3.87
N ILE A 204 -4.40 -8.07 3.90
CA ILE A 204 -5.71 -7.49 4.22
C ILE A 204 -6.40 -7.19 2.90
N ILE A 205 -7.61 -7.75 2.74
CA ILE A 205 -8.46 -7.50 1.57
C ILE A 205 -9.74 -6.84 2.06
N ILE A 206 -10.02 -5.63 1.58
CA ILE A 206 -11.23 -4.88 1.90
C ILE A 206 -12.02 -4.70 0.62
N PHE A 207 -13.25 -5.22 0.61
CA PHE A 207 -14.16 -5.05 -0.51
C PHE A 207 -15.42 -4.32 -0.07
N LYS A 208 -15.56 -3.07 -0.52
CA LYS A 208 -16.75 -2.25 -0.32
C LYS A 208 -17.57 -2.21 -1.59
N SER A 209 -18.77 -2.78 -1.54
CA SER A 209 -19.76 -2.76 -2.62
C SER A 209 -21.14 -3.07 -2.05
N LYS A 210 -22.20 -2.57 -2.70
CA LYS A 210 -23.59 -3.00 -2.42
C LYS A 210 -23.79 -4.51 -2.62
N ARG A 211 -22.89 -5.16 -3.37
CA ARG A 211 -22.90 -6.60 -3.67
C ARG A 211 -22.07 -7.43 -2.70
N ALA A 212 -21.39 -6.82 -1.72
CA ALA A 212 -20.45 -7.52 -0.84
C ALA A 212 -21.12 -8.70 -0.10
N LYS A 213 -22.31 -8.48 0.47
CA LYS A 213 -23.09 -9.53 1.16
C LYS A 213 -23.46 -10.70 0.25
N LEU A 214 -23.85 -10.41 -1.00
CA LEU A 214 -24.20 -11.42 -2.00
C LEU A 214 -22.99 -12.24 -2.44
N LEU A 215 -21.80 -11.65 -2.43
CA LEU A 215 -20.55 -12.29 -2.83
C LEU A 215 -19.84 -13.04 -1.69
N LEU A 216 -20.31 -12.92 -0.45
CA LEU A 216 -19.67 -13.49 0.73
C LEU A 216 -19.40 -15.00 0.60
N ASN A 217 -20.39 -15.77 0.14
CA ASN A 217 -20.21 -17.22 -0.04
C ASN A 217 -19.20 -17.54 -1.13
N ARG A 218 -19.17 -16.77 -2.23
CA ARG A 218 -18.15 -16.94 -3.27
C ARG A 218 -16.74 -16.67 -2.75
N PHE A 219 -16.58 -15.70 -1.84
CA PHE A 219 -15.28 -15.46 -1.22
C PHE A 219 -14.86 -16.63 -0.32
N LYS A 220 -15.79 -17.24 0.42
CA LYS A 220 -15.52 -18.43 1.25
C LYS A 220 -14.97 -19.59 0.43
N ASP A 221 -15.48 -19.79 -0.79
CA ASP A 221 -15.03 -20.85 -1.70
C ASP A 221 -13.56 -20.71 -2.14
N HIS A 222 -12.96 -19.52 -1.96
CA HIS A 222 -11.58 -19.21 -2.35
C HIS A 222 -10.64 -19.08 -1.13
N LEU A 223 -11.13 -19.31 0.08
CA LEU A 223 -10.30 -19.26 1.28
C LEU A 223 -9.45 -20.53 1.44
N ASN A 224 -8.33 -20.39 2.15
CA ASN A 224 -7.49 -21.49 2.57
C ASN A 224 -7.60 -21.66 4.10
N THR A 225 -6.87 -22.61 4.66
CA THR A 225 -6.90 -22.92 6.10
C THR A 225 -6.38 -21.80 7.01
N TYR A 226 -5.76 -20.76 6.45
CA TYR A 226 -5.18 -19.62 7.15
C TYR A 226 -5.91 -18.31 6.89
N SER A 227 -6.96 -18.30 6.06
CA SER A 227 -7.70 -17.11 5.71
C SER A 227 -9.14 -17.15 6.18
N GLY A 228 -9.70 -15.96 6.41
CA GLY A 228 -11.06 -15.76 6.85
C GLY A 228 -11.72 -14.63 6.06
N VAL A 229 -13.05 -14.63 6.04
CA VAL A 229 -13.83 -13.54 5.48
C VAL A 229 -15.01 -13.26 6.39
N SER A 230 -15.28 -11.99 6.63
CA SER A 230 -16.41 -11.53 7.42
C SER A 230 -17.03 -10.29 6.80
N LEU A 231 -18.31 -10.08 7.09
CA LEU A 231 -19.00 -8.84 6.79
C LEU A 231 -18.89 -7.93 8.02
N ILE A 232 -18.41 -6.69 7.83
CA ILE A 232 -18.16 -5.77 8.96
C ILE A 232 -19.44 -5.06 9.40
N LYS A 233 -20.37 -4.80 8.48
CA LYS A 233 -21.72 -4.26 8.74
C LYS A 233 -22.71 -4.76 7.67
N ASP A 234 -23.95 -4.98 8.10
CA ASP A 234 -25.11 -5.24 7.22
C ASP A 234 -25.66 -3.96 6.58
#